data_AF-A0A937FT55-F1
#
_entry.id   AF-A0A937FT55-F1
#
_cell.length_a   1.000
_cell.length_b   1.000
_cell.length_c   1.000
_cell.angle_alpha   90.00
_cell.angle_beta   90.00
_cell.angle_gamma   90.00
#
_symmetry.space_group_name_H-M   'P 1'
#
loop_
_entity.id
_entity.type
_entity.pdbx_description
1 polymer ?
#
loop_
_entity_poly.entity_id
_entity_poly.type
_entity_poly.pdbx_seq_one_letter_code
_entity_poly.pdbx_strand_id
1 'polypeptide(L)'
;MEKNKLRDSLIIISAVTLLGLAKITPAFSFLIFIGLVPLYALLFNQQKEASPKELLLLKVFVILLTTFLIWNGSSSNTHLIQWLLPIAYAMAITGAFIIFSFTNKHAKNRLGFFTISIYWLAIEFLLYRAHPQFSRFMLGSVFNNHQAFISWDIHTGFMGVSLWVLLSNITLFNGTLKDRSPLRGNISWPTLAFVIAIIVIPTLLSPDTAAITQADLLNDKFLSAKQISGDGEYIGKTAVWVSILLILYSFVKKEVNK
;
A
#
# COMPACT_ATOMS: atom_id res chain seq x y z
N MET A 1 31.11 -0.32 -0.02
CA MET A 1 30.18 0.64 -0.66
C MET A 1 29.48 0.02 -1.89
N GLU A 2 30.20 -0.66 -2.77
CA GLU A 2 29.66 -1.25 -4.01
C GLU A 2 28.65 -2.39 -3.78
N LYS A 3 28.93 -3.27 -2.82
CA LYS A 3 28.02 -4.36 -2.41
C LYS A 3 26.63 -3.88 -1.95
N ASN A 4 26.56 -2.74 -1.26
CA ASN A 4 25.29 -2.17 -0.81
C ASN A 4 24.52 -1.53 -1.96
N LYS A 5 25.21 -0.90 -2.92
CA LYS A 5 24.58 -0.36 -4.14
C LYS A 5 23.94 -1.47 -4.97
N LEU A 6 24.66 -2.56 -5.22
CA LEU A 6 24.13 -3.69 -5.98
C LEU A 6 22.91 -4.33 -5.30
N ARG A 7 22.98 -4.55 -3.98
CA ARG A 7 21.85 -5.05 -3.20
C ARG A 7 20.62 -4.13 -3.31
N ASP A 8 20.80 -2.83 -3.13
CA ASP A 8 19.71 -1.87 -3.21
C ASP A 8 19.08 -1.83 -4.61
N SER A 9 19.88 -1.90 -5.67
CA SER A 9 19.38 -1.98 -7.05
C SER A 9 18.55 -3.25 -7.28
N LEU A 10 19.00 -4.41 -6.78
CA LEU A 10 18.24 -5.66 -6.85
C LEU A 10 16.90 -5.57 -6.13
N ILE A 11 16.88 -4.94 -4.95
CA ILE A 11 15.65 -4.71 -4.19
C ILE A 11 14.69 -3.80 -4.97
N ILE A 12 15.19 -2.70 -5.55
CA ILE A 12 14.38 -1.78 -6.37
C ILE A 12 13.76 -2.51 -7.56
N ILE A 13 14.58 -3.28 -8.31
CA ILE A 13 14.11 -4.05 -9.46
C ILE A 13 13.03 -5.04 -9.02
N SER A 14 13.27 -5.80 -7.94
CA SER A 14 12.29 -6.76 -7.43
C SER A 14 10.97 -6.10 -7.01
N ALA A 15 11.02 -4.92 -6.37
CA ALA A 15 9.83 -4.17 -5.99
C ALA A 15 9.02 -3.74 -7.22
N VAL A 16 9.69 -3.13 -8.20
CA VAL A 16 9.04 -2.67 -9.45
C VAL A 16 8.49 -3.84 -10.24
N THR A 17 9.20 -4.96 -10.35
CA THR A 17 8.71 -6.14 -11.05
C THR A 17 7.48 -6.71 -10.37
N LEU A 18 7.52 -6.96 -9.05
CA LEU A 18 6.39 -7.57 -8.35
C LEU A 18 5.16 -6.67 -8.30
N LEU A 19 5.34 -5.37 -8.00
CA LEU A 19 4.23 -4.41 -7.96
C LEU A 19 3.71 -4.07 -9.35
N GLY A 20 4.61 -3.83 -10.30
CA GLY A 20 4.28 -3.46 -11.67
C GLY A 20 3.49 -4.57 -12.37
N LEU A 21 4.00 -5.81 -12.33
CA LEU A 21 3.35 -6.96 -12.98
C LEU A 21 1.98 -7.28 -12.39
N ALA A 22 1.74 -6.96 -11.11
CA ALA A 22 0.49 -7.30 -10.44
C ALA A 22 -0.76 -6.79 -11.16
N LYS A 23 -0.71 -5.63 -11.82
CA LYS A 23 -1.87 -5.06 -12.52
C LYS A 23 -1.84 -5.23 -14.04
N ILE A 24 -0.74 -5.70 -14.64
CA ILE A 24 -0.64 -5.83 -16.10
C ILE A 24 -1.61 -6.89 -16.63
N THR A 25 -1.68 -8.04 -15.95
CA THR A 25 -2.49 -9.19 -16.38
C THR A 25 -3.22 -9.77 -15.18
N PRO A 26 -4.50 -10.18 -15.31
CA PRO A 26 -5.26 -10.81 -14.22
C PRO A 26 -4.54 -12.00 -13.58
N ALA A 27 -3.80 -12.79 -14.37
CA ALA A 27 -3.02 -13.93 -13.86
C ALA A 27 -1.96 -13.56 -12.80
N PHE A 28 -1.54 -12.29 -12.77
CA PHE A 28 -0.49 -11.81 -11.87
C PHE A 28 -1.02 -10.97 -10.70
N SER A 29 -2.34 -10.76 -10.58
CA SER A 29 -2.95 -9.96 -9.50
C SER A 29 -2.47 -10.33 -8.11
N PHE A 30 -2.28 -11.63 -7.83
CA PHE A 30 -1.85 -12.12 -6.53
C PHE A 30 -0.39 -11.79 -6.17
N LEU A 31 0.45 -11.34 -7.12
CA LEU A 31 1.79 -10.82 -6.82
C LEU A 31 1.74 -9.59 -5.91
N ILE A 32 0.61 -8.88 -5.87
CA ILE A 32 0.45 -7.70 -5.01
C ILE A 32 0.63 -8.04 -3.52
N PHE A 33 0.35 -9.28 -3.08
CA PHE A 33 0.52 -9.72 -1.69
C PHE A 33 1.97 -9.84 -1.23
N ILE A 34 2.91 -9.86 -2.18
CA ILE A 34 4.35 -9.90 -1.90
C ILE A 34 5.09 -8.69 -2.46
N GLY A 35 4.44 -7.85 -3.28
CA GLY A 35 5.11 -6.77 -4.01
C GLY A 35 5.61 -5.60 -3.17
N LEU A 36 4.99 -5.32 -2.02
CA LEU A 36 5.48 -4.26 -1.11
C LEU A 36 6.58 -4.78 -0.17
N VAL A 37 6.81 -6.09 -0.08
CA VAL A 37 7.84 -6.67 0.80
C VAL A 37 9.25 -6.14 0.49
N PRO A 38 9.72 -6.10 -0.77
CA PRO A 38 11.04 -5.54 -1.07
C PRO A 38 11.13 -4.04 -0.76
N LEU A 39 10.02 -3.29 -0.93
CA LEU A 39 9.97 -1.88 -0.56
C LEU A 39 10.16 -1.70 0.95
N TYR A 40 9.51 -2.50 1.79
CA TYR A 40 9.73 -2.48 3.24
C TYR A 40 11.16 -2.91 3.62
N ALA A 41 11.72 -3.90 2.92
CA ALA A 41 13.11 -4.32 3.12
C ALA A 41 14.11 -3.20 2.80
N LEU A 42 13.87 -2.41 1.75
CA LEU A 42 14.68 -1.24 1.41
C LEU A 42 14.67 -0.21 2.56
N LEU A 43 13.48 0.11 3.07
CA LEU A 43 13.35 1.03 4.20
C LEU A 43 14.08 0.52 5.44
N PHE A 44 13.94 -0.76 5.76
CA PHE A 44 14.56 -1.36 6.94
C PHE A 44 16.08 -1.38 6.87
N ASN A 45 16.64 -1.76 5.73
CA ASN A 45 18.10 -1.79 5.55
C ASN A 45 18.70 -0.38 5.68
N GLN A 46 18.03 0.64 5.12
CA GLN A 46 18.56 2.01 5.19
C GLN A 46 18.40 2.66 6.57
N GLN A 47 17.41 2.25 7.37
CA GLN A 47 17.35 2.64 8.79
C GLN A 47 18.56 2.12 9.59
N LYS A 48 19.13 0.98 9.21
CA LYS A 48 20.34 0.42 9.84
C LYS A 48 21.63 1.07 9.34
N GLU A 49 21.68 1.47 8.07
CA GLU A 49 22.91 1.95 7.41
C GLU A 49 23.17 3.46 7.57
N ALA A 50 22.46 4.15 8.48
CA ALA A 50 22.58 5.60 8.73
C ALA A 50 22.56 6.46 7.44
N SER A 51 21.88 5.98 6.39
CA SER A 51 21.89 6.62 5.07
C SER A 51 21.06 7.92 5.05
N PRO A 52 21.35 8.85 4.11
CA PRO A 52 20.57 10.08 3.96
C PRO A 52 19.09 9.76 3.68
N LYS A 53 18.19 10.31 4.49
CA LYS A 53 16.74 10.06 4.37
C LYS A 53 16.18 10.49 3.01
N GLU A 54 16.74 11.54 2.42
CA GLU A 54 16.33 12.06 1.11
C GLU A 54 16.57 11.03 -0.01
N LEU A 55 17.71 10.34 0.03
CA LEU A 55 18.02 9.30 -0.96
C LEU A 55 17.08 8.10 -0.82
N LEU A 56 16.68 7.74 0.41
CA LEU A 56 15.66 6.71 0.65
C LEU A 56 14.33 7.10 0.01
N LEU A 57 13.85 8.31 0.30
CA LEU A 57 12.58 8.82 -0.19
C LEU A 57 12.58 8.93 -1.72
N LEU A 58 13.70 9.32 -2.32
CA LEU A 58 13.85 9.32 -3.78
C LEU A 58 13.73 7.90 -4.35
N LYS A 59 14.40 6.90 -3.76
CA LYS A 59 14.27 5.50 -4.21
C LYS A 59 12.83 4.98 -4.08
N VAL A 60 12.15 5.29 -2.98
CA VAL A 60 10.73 4.95 -2.76
C VAL A 60 9.86 5.61 -3.83
N PHE A 61 10.06 6.91 -4.08
CA PHE A 61 9.33 7.64 -5.11
C PHE A 61 9.54 7.03 -6.49
N VAL A 62 10.78 6.68 -6.87
CA VAL A 62 11.08 6.03 -8.16
C VAL A 62 10.36 4.69 -8.28
N ILE A 63 10.39 3.84 -7.24
CA ILE A 63 9.66 2.55 -7.25
C ILE A 63 8.16 2.77 -7.49
N LEU A 64 7.55 3.68 -6.74
CA LEU A 64 6.11 3.96 -6.82
C LEU A 64 5.75 4.59 -8.17
N LEU A 65 6.52 5.57 -8.63
CA LEU A 65 6.32 6.22 -9.91
C LEU A 65 6.37 5.21 -11.05
N THR A 66 7.41 4.38 -11.11
CA THR A 66 7.53 3.36 -12.16
C THR A 66 6.39 2.36 -12.08
N THR A 67 5.99 1.93 -10.88
CA THR A 67 4.85 1.03 -10.69
C THR A 67 3.55 1.62 -11.24
N PHE A 68 3.20 2.84 -10.85
CA PHE A 68 1.95 3.46 -11.28
C PHE A 68 1.96 3.89 -12.75
N LEU A 69 3.12 4.20 -13.32
CA LEU A 69 3.27 4.39 -14.77
C LEU A 69 3.02 3.08 -15.54
N ILE A 70 3.52 1.95 -15.05
CA ILE A 70 3.23 0.62 -15.63
C ILE A 70 1.73 0.35 -15.57
N TRP A 71 1.09 0.58 -14.42
CA TRP A 71 -0.36 0.39 -14.26
C TRP A 71 -1.19 1.32 -15.13
N ASN A 72 -0.72 2.55 -15.36
CA ASN A 72 -1.38 3.47 -16.27
C ASN A 72 -1.22 3.01 -17.72
N GLY A 73 -0.03 2.56 -18.11
CA GLY A 73 0.27 2.07 -19.46
C GLY A 73 -0.44 0.76 -19.82
N SER A 74 -0.79 -0.08 -18.84
CA SER A 74 -1.60 -1.28 -19.07
C SER A 74 -3.07 -0.97 -19.38
N SER A 75 -3.54 0.23 -19.05
CA SER A 75 -4.83 0.73 -19.54
C SER A 75 -4.63 1.46 -20.86
N SER A 76 -5.47 1.19 -21.87
CA SER A 76 -5.39 1.76 -23.22
C SER A 76 -5.74 3.26 -23.26
N ASN A 77 -5.05 4.09 -22.46
CA ASN A 77 -5.28 5.53 -22.34
C ASN A 77 -4.48 6.28 -23.41
N THR A 78 -5.19 7.00 -24.29
CA THR A 78 -4.58 7.77 -25.39
C THR A 78 -4.35 9.25 -25.05
N HIS A 79 -4.90 9.75 -23.94
CA HIS A 79 -4.82 11.16 -23.57
C HIS A 79 -3.58 11.47 -22.73
N LEU A 80 -2.76 12.42 -23.21
CA LEU A 80 -1.52 12.86 -22.53
C LEU A 80 -1.74 13.30 -21.08
N ILE A 81 -2.86 13.98 -20.78
CA ILE A 81 -3.15 14.47 -19.43
C ILE A 81 -3.33 13.33 -18.40
N GLN A 82 -3.69 12.12 -18.85
CA GLN A 82 -3.83 10.96 -17.96
C GLN A 82 -2.48 10.44 -17.45
N TRP A 83 -1.36 10.81 -18.09
CA TRP A 83 -0.01 10.47 -17.62
C TRP A 83 0.46 11.35 -16.45
N LEU A 84 -0.23 12.44 -16.14
CA LEU A 84 0.05 13.26 -14.95
C LEU A 84 -0.53 12.65 -13.66
N LEU A 85 -1.61 11.87 -13.77
CA LEU A 85 -2.26 11.23 -12.63
C LEU A 85 -1.35 10.24 -11.87
N PRO A 86 -0.65 9.29 -12.50
CA PRO A 86 0.24 8.38 -11.78
C PRO A 86 1.42 9.12 -11.11
N ILE A 87 1.87 10.25 -11.67
CA ILE A 87 2.93 11.08 -11.07
C ILE A 87 2.41 11.72 -9.77
N ALA A 88 1.24 12.36 -9.82
CA ALA A 88 0.61 12.97 -8.65
C ALA A 88 0.31 11.92 -7.57
N TYR A 89 -0.18 10.75 -7.97
CA TYR A 89 -0.47 9.64 -7.06
C TYR A 89 0.81 9.10 -6.40
N ALA A 90 1.87 8.84 -7.17
CA ALA A 90 3.16 8.39 -6.64
C ALA A 90 3.76 9.39 -5.64
N MET A 91 3.66 10.69 -5.94
CA MET A 91 4.15 11.76 -5.07
C MET A 91 3.37 11.80 -3.75
N ALA A 92 2.04 11.73 -3.83
CA ALA A 92 1.19 11.71 -2.65
C ALA A 92 1.43 10.48 -1.77
N ILE A 93 1.50 9.28 -2.35
CA ILE A 93 1.78 8.04 -1.61
C ILE A 93 3.19 8.04 -1.01
N THR A 94 4.18 8.63 -1.69
CA THR A 94 5.51 8.87 -1.09
C THR A 94 5.39 9.71 0.20
N GLY A 95 4.42 10.61 0.27
CA GLY A 95 4.03 11.36 1.47
C GLY A 95 3.78 10.47 2.69
N ALA A 96 3.21 9.27 2.53
CA ALA A 96 3.03 8.32 3.64
C ALA A 96 4.37 7.93 4.29
N PHE A 97 5.43 7.77 3.49
CA PHE A 97 6.77 7.44 3.96
C PHE A 97 7.48 8.65 4.59
N ILE A 98 7.19 9.87 4.12
CA ILE A 98 7.66 11.11 4.73
C ILE A 98 7.06 11.25 6.14
N ILE A 99 5.74 11.11 6.25
CA ILE A 99 5.02 11.18 7.53
C ILE A 99 5.49 10.06 8.47
N PHE A 100 5.68 8.85 7.96
CA PHE A 100 6.30 7.77 8.72
C PHE A 100 7.69 8.11 9.23
N SER A 101 8.56 8.68 8.39
CA SER A 101 9.92 9.07 8.77
C SER A 101 9.94 10.14 9.87
N PHE A 102 8.96 11.04 9.86
CA PHE A 102 8.74 12.04 10.91
C PHE A 102 8.26 11.38 12.21
N THR A 103 7.21 10.56 12.14
CA THR A 103 6.62 9.92 13.33
C THR A 103 7.56 8.89 13.96
N ASN A 104 8.30 8.11 13.17
CA ASN A 104 9.29 7.17 13.68
C ASN A 104 10.41 7.86 14.48
N LYS A 105 10.85 9.04 14.01
CA LYS A 105 11.90 9.82 14.68
C LYS A 105 11.44 10.38 16.04
N HIS A 106 10.22 10.91 16.12
CA HIS A 106 9.79 11.66 17.30
C HIS A 106 8.90 10.85 18.26
N ALA A 107 8.14 9.88 17.76
CA ALA A 107 7.17 9.15 18.56
C ALA A 107 7.74 7.91 19.28
N LYS A 108 8.97 7.46 18.95
CA LYS A 108 9.45 6.09 19.26
C LYS A 108 8.38 5.06 18.87
N ASN A 109 8.04 5.09 17.58
CA ASN A 109 6.86 4.43 17.03
C ASN A 109 6.82 2.92 17.33
N ARG A 110 6.05 2.54 18.36
CA ARG A 110 5.92 1.14 18.82
C ARG A 110 5.21 0.25 17.78
N LEU A 111 4.34 0.84 16.97
CA LEU A 111 3.64 0.15 15.87
C LEU A 111 4.57 -0.11 14.68
N GLY A 112 5.74 0.54 14.62
CA GLY A 112 6.73 0.35 13.57
C GLY A 112 6.13 0.53 12.17
N PHE A 113 6.49 -0.36 11.25
CA PHE A 113 6.07 -0.28 9.85
C PHE A 113 4.55 -0.39 9.61
N PHE A 114 3.74 -0.88 10.57
CA PHE A 114 2.28 -0.89 10.44
C PHE A 114 1.68 0.51 10.28
N THR A 115 2.35 1.54 10.82
CA THR A 115 1.90 2.94 10.62
C THR A 115 1.98 3.39 9.16
N ILE A 116 2.85 2.80 8.34
CA ILE A 116 2.88 3.10 6.90
C ILE A 116 1.56 2.71 6.25
N SER A 117 0.99 1.55 6.61
CA SER A 117 -0.30 1.09 6.09
C SER A 117 -1.42 2.07 6.43
N ILE A 118 -1.40 2.65 7.64
CA ILE A 118 -2.40 3.64 8.08
C ILE A 118 -2.27 4.93 7.24
N TYR A 119 -1.05 5.46 7.09
CA TYR A 119 -0.83 6.67 6.28
C TYR A 119 -1.13 6.44 4.81
N TRP A 120 -0.78 5.26 4.27
CA TRP A 120 -1.08 4.88 2.90
C TRP A 120 -2.59 4.93 2.66
N LEU A 121 -3.38 4.23 3.49
CA LEU A 121 -4.84 4.23 3.37
C LEU A 121 -5.45 5.63 3.50
N ALA A 122 -4.96 6.43 4.44
CA ALA A 122 -5.42 7.80 4.60
C ALA A 122 -5.20 8.62 3.31
N ILE A 123 -4.04 8.48 2.68
CA ILE A 123 -3.73 9.19 1.43
C ILE A 123 -4.55 8.63 0.26
N GLU A 124 -4.71 7.31 0.13
CA GLU A 124 -5.58 6.72 -0.90
C GLU A 124 -7.01 7.26 -0.80
N PHE A 125 -7.57 7.32 0.41
CA PHE A 125 -8.90 7.86 0.66
C PHE A 125 -9.01 9.33 0.25
N LEU A 126 -8.05 10.15 0.69
CA LEU A 126 -8.04 11.58 0.39
C LEU A 126 -7.89 11.84 -1.11
N LEU A 127 -7.05 11.07 -1.79
CA LEU A 127 -6.90 11.16 -3.25
C LEU A 127 -8.18 10.75 -3.97
N TYR A 128 -8.76 9.60 -3.63
CA TYR A 128 -10.03 9.17 -4.19
C TYR A 128 -11.13 10.23 -3.99
N ARG A 129 -11.23 10.80 -2.78
CA ARG A 129 -12.21 11.83 -2.46
C ARG A 129 -11.95 13.14 -3.19
N ALA A 130 -10.69 13.49 -3.46
CA ALA A 130 -10.32 14.67 -4.22
C ALA A 130 -10.62 14.49 -5.72
N HIS A 131 -10.37 13.30 -6.27
CA HIS A 131 -10.64 13.01 -7.66
C HIS A 131 -10.83 11.49 -7.89
N PRO A 132 -12.03 11.04 -8.32
CA PRO A 132 -12.34 9.61 -8.46
C PRO A 132 -11.39 8.82 -9.38
N GLN A 133 -10.73 9.49 -10.34
CA GLN A 133 -9.75 8.85 -11.23
C GLN A 133 -8.57 8.23 -10.49
N PHE A 134 -8.28 8.66 -9.26
CA PHE A 134 -7.22 8.05 -8.46
C PHE A 134 -7.56 6.63 -7.98
N SER A 135 -8.83 6.21 -8.01
CA SER A 135 -9.22 4.82 -7.74
C SER A 135 -8.52 3.81 -8.65
N ARG A 136 -8.07 4.24 -9.84
CA ARG A 136 -7.25 3.45 -10.78
C ARG A 136 -5.89 3.04 -10.22
N PHE A 137 -5.38 3.71 -9.20
CA PHE A 137 -4.05 3.44 -8.64
C PHE A 137 -4.10 2.90 -7.21
N MET A 138 -5.29 2.79 -6.63
CA MET A 138 -5.50 2.15 -5.33
C MET A 138 -5.08 0.69 -5.37
N LEU A 139 -4.48 0.19 -4.28
CA LEU A 139 -4.03 -1.20 -4.22
C LEU A 139 -5.17 -2.20 -4.47
N GLY A 140 -6.37 -1.92 -3.98
CA GLY A 140 -7.55 -2.77 -4.22
C GLY A 140 -7.91 -2.95 -5.70
N SER A 141 -7.56 -1.97 -6.55
CA SER A 141 -7.90 -1.99 -7.99
C SER A 141 -7.19 -3.08 -8.80
N VAL A 142 -6.19 -3.75 -8.21
CA VAL A 142 -5.52 -4.92 -8.80
C VAL A 142 -6.49 -6.10 -8.97
N PHE A 143 -7.55 -6.16 -8.16
CA PHE A 143 -8.52 -7.25 -8.13
C PHE A 143 -9.80 -7.00 -8.94
N ASN A 144 -9.85 -5.98 -9.80
CA ASN A 144 -11.04 -5.69 -10.61
C ASN A 144 -11.52 -6.88 -11.47
N ASN A 145 -10.59 -7.75 -11.88
CA ASN A 145 -10.89 -8.94 -12.68
C ASN A 145 -11.16 -10.19 -11.83
N HIS A 146 -11.13 -10.06 -10.50
CA HIS A 146 -11.23 -11.14 -9.52
C HIS A 146 -12.31 -10.84 -8.46
N GLN A 147 -13.46 -10.34 -8.92
CA GLN A 147 -14.53 -9.84 -8.02
C GLN A 147 -14.95 -10.88 -6.98
N ALA A 148 -15.05 -12.15 -7.36
CA ALA A 148 -15.40 -13.25 -6.44
C ALA A 148 -14.46 -13.38 -5.22
N PHE A 149 -13.22 -12.90 -5.31
CA PHE A 149 -12.26 -12.95 -4.20
C PHE A 149 -12.36 -11.73 -3.26
N ILE A 150 -13.06 -10.68 -3.69
CA ILE A 150 -13.11 -9.40 -2.99
C ILE A 150 -14.53 -8.96 -2.63
N SER A 151 -15.58 -9.74 -2.94
CA SER A 151 -16.98 -9.38 -2.66
C SER A 151 -17.30 -9.09 -1.19
N TRP A 152 -16.46 -9.50 -0.24
CA TRP A 152 -16.56 -9.08 1.16
C TRP A 152 -16.36 -7.57 1.35
N ASP A 153 -15.84 -6.87 0.35
CA ASP A 153 -15.69 -5.42 0.33
C ASP A 153 -17.02 -4.67 0.44
N ILE A 154 -18.16 -5.32 0.16
CA ILE A 154 -19.48 -4.77 0.42
C ILE A 154 -19.68 -4.36 1.89
N HIS A 155 -19.00 -5.05 2.82
CA HIS A 155 -19.06 -4.75 4.24
C HIS A 155 -18.00 -3.74 4.70
N THR A 156 -16.83 -3.73 4.05
CA THR A 156 -15.69 -2.92 4.49
C THR A 156 -15.43 -1.67 3.66
N GLY A 157 -16.09 -1.57 2.51
CA GLY A 157 -15.74 -0.69 1.40
C GLY A 157 -14.53 -1.19 0.59
N PHE A 158 -14.32 -0.59 -0.58
CA PHE A 158 -13.21 -0.90 -1.50
C PHE A 158 -11.83 -0.76 -0.86
N MET A 159 -11.69 0.18 0.08
CA MET A 159 -10.46 0.38 0.86
C MET A 159 -10.10 -0.79 1.78
N GLY A 160 -11.06 -1.67 2.09
CA GLY A 160 -10.79 -2.92 2.77
C GLY A 160 -9.83 -3.80 1.97
N VAL A 161 -10.00 -3.85 0.65
CA VAL A 161 -9.12 -4.62 -0.24
C VAL A 161 -7.69 -4.03 -0.22
N SER A 162 -7.55 -2.71 -0.23
CA SER A 162 -6.23 -2.06 -0.04
C SER A 162 -5.61 -2.40 1.32
N LEU A 163 -6.40 -2.37 2.40
CA LEU A 163 -5.95 -2.75 3.74
C LEU A 163 -5.48 -4.20 3.78
N TRP A 164 -6.22 -5.10 3.14
CA TRP A 164 -5.89 -6.53 3.04
C TRP A 164 -4.53 -6.76 2.37
N VAL A 165 -4.26 -6.07 1.26
CA VAL A 165 -2.96 -6.09 0.59
C VAL A 165 -1.84 -5.57 1.50
N LEU A 166 -2.06 -4.42 2.16
CA LEU A 166 -1.07 -3.79 3.04
C LEU A 166 -0.75 -4.69 4.24
N LEU A 167 -1.77 -5.27 4.88
CA LEU A 167 -1.62 -6.16 6.03
C LEU A 167 -0.87 -7.44 5.67
N SER A 168 -1.17 -8.02 4.51
CA SER A 168 -0.47 -9.21 4.01
C SER A 168 1.02 -8.94 3.82
N ASN A 169 1.36 -7.86 3.12
CA ASN A 169 2.76 -7.52 2.84
C ASN A 169 3.54 -7.17 4.11
N ILE A 170 2.95 -6.39 5.02
CA ILE A 170 3.67 -5.98 6.22
C ILE A 170 3.89 -7.13 7.19
N THR A 171 2.90 -8.03 7.31
CA THR A 171 3.01 -9.23 8.14
C THR A 171 4.05 -10.18 7.56
N LEU A 172 4.04 -10.37 6.24
CA LEU A 172 5.04 -11.16 5.53
C LEU A 172 6.44 -10.59 5.74
N PHE A 173 6.62 -9.28 5.56
CA PHE A 173 7.89 -8.60 5.79
C PHE A 173 8.39 -8.78 7.24
N ASN A 174 7.54 -8.54 8.23
CA ASN A 174 7.90 -8.68 9.65
C ASN A 174 8.29 -10.13 10.00
N GLY A 175 7.57 -11.12 9.48
CA GLY A 175 7.79 -12.53 9.78
C GLY A 175 9.00 -13.18 9.11
N THR A 176 9.49 -12.59 8.02
CA THR A 176 10.54 -13.18 7.17
C THR A 176 11.83 -12.36 7.17
N LEU A 177 11.75 -11.04 7.03
CA LEU A 177 12.91 -10.19 6.68
C LEU A 177 13.30 -9.18 7.77
N LYS A 178 12.42 -8.83 8.70
CA LYS A 178 12.73 -7.81 9.72
C LYS A 178 13.80 -8.26 10.72
N ASP A 179 13.73 -9.48 11.22
CA ASP A 179 14.68 -9.95 12.25
C ASP A 179 15.83 -10.81 11.70
N ARG A 180 15.89 -11.03 10.37
CA ARG A 180 16.83 -11.97 9.74
C ARG A 180 17.45 -11.34 8.50
N SER A 181 18.73 -11.60 8.23
CA SER A 181 19.33 -11.10 6.99
C SER A 181 18.55 -11.69 5.80
N PRO A 182 18.34 -10.94 4.71
CA PRO A 182 17.53 -11.39 3.56
C PRO A 182 18.05 -12.67 2.89
N LEU A 183 19.22 -13.18 3.29
CA LEU A 183 19.90 -14.34 2.74
C LEU A 183 20.12 -15.48 3.77
N ARG A 184 19.73 -15.33 5.04
CA ARG A 184 19.95 -16.35 6.10
C ARG A 184 18.74 -17.23 6.43
N GLY A 185 17.65 -17.11 5.66
CA GLY A 185 16.76 -18.23 5.36
C GLY A 185 16.30 -19.10 6.53
N ASN A 186 15.78 -18.51 7.60
CA ASN A 186 14.98 -19.27 8.55
C ASN A 186 13.59 -18.64 8.51
N ILE A 187 12.62 -19.34 7.92
CA ILE A 187 11.26 -18.84 7.78
C ILE A 187 10.47 -19.33 8.99
N SER A 188 9.74 -18.43 9.64
CA SER A 188 8.84 -18.84 10.74
C SER A 188 7.55 -19.42 10.14
N TRP A 189 7.43 -20.75 10.18
CA TRP A 189 6.21 -21.46 9.75
C TRP A 189 4.92 -20.88 10.34
N PRO A 190 4.86 -20.49 11.64
CA PRO A 190 3.66 -19.84 12.18
C PRO A 190 3.32 -18.51 11.50
N THR A 191 4.32 -17.71 11.13
CA THR A 191 4.05 -16.44 10.44
C THR A 191 3.62 -16.67 9.01
N LEU A 192 4.18 -17.66 8.30
CA LEU A 192 3.67 -18.04 6.98
C LEU A 192 2.22 -18.51 7.07
N ALA A 193 1.89 -19.37 8.03
CA ALA A 193 0.52 -19.84 8.25
C ALA A 193 -0.43 -18.65 8.53
N PHE A 194 0.02 -17.68 9.32
CA PHE A 194 -0.74 -16.47 9.61
C PHE A 194 -0.92 -15.56 8.39
N VAL A 195 0.11 -15.38 7.56
CA VAL A 195 0.00 -14.63 6.30
C VAL A 195 -0.95 -15.33 5.33
N ILE A 196 -0.84 -16.65 5.20
CA ILE A 196 -1.77 -17.46 4.39
C ILE A 196 -3.19 -17.31 4.92
N ALA A 197 -3.40 -17.33 6.23
CA ALA A 197 -4.70 -17.11 6.83
C ALA A 197 -5.26 -15.71 6.50
N ILE A 198 -4.44 -14.66 6.59
CA ILE A 198 -4.85 -13.29 6.21
C ILE A 198 -5.25 -13.23 4.73
N ILE A 199 -4.57 -13.95 3.84
CA ILE A 199 -4.88 -13.97 2.41
C ILE A 199 -6.14 -14.81 2.14
N VAL A 200 -6.20 -16.04 2.66
CA VAL A 200 -7.24 -17.00 2.28
C VAL A 200 -8.56 -16.73 2.99
N ILE A 201 -8.57 -16.37 4.28
CA ILE A 201 -9.82 -16.23 5.04
C ILE A 201 -10.79 -15.22 4.41
N PRO A 202 -10.38 -13.97 4.06
CA PRO A 202 -11.30 -13.03 3.44
C PRO A 202 -11.88 -13.56 2.13
N THR A 203 -11.07 -14.24 1.32
CA THR A 203 -11.53 -14.82 0.05
C THR A 203 -12.57 -15.92 0.23
N LEU A 204 -12.47 -16.71 1.30
CA LEU A 204 -13.45 -17.74 1.65
C LEU A 204 -14.73 -17.17 2.26
N LEU A 205 -14.64 -16.01 2.90
CA LEU A 205 -15.78 -15.30 3.46
C LEU A 205 -16.48 -14.39 2.43
N SER A 206 -15.95 -14.28 1.20
CA SER A 206 -16.60 -13.55 0.12
C SER A 206 -17.98 -14.14 -0.16
N PRO A 207 -19.06 -13.37 -0.01
CA PRO A 207 -20.39 -13.81 -0.43
C PRO A 207 -20.48 -13.86 -1.97
N ASP A 208 -21.42 -14.66 -2.47
CA ASP A 208 -21.79 -14.71 -3.90
C ASP A 208 -22.59 -13.46 -4.33
N THR A 209 -22.08 -12.27 -3.99
CA THR A 209 -22.65 -10.98 -4.35
C THR A 209 -21.67 -10.19 -5.21
N ALA A 210 -22.18 -9.19 -5.93
CA ALA A 210 -21.34 -8.28 -6.70
C ALA A 210 -20.41 -7.49 -5.77
N ALA A 211 -19.10 -7.56 -6.02
CA ALA A 211 -18.09 -6.77 -5.34
C ALA A 211 -18.17 -5.29 -5.75
N ILE A 212 -17.65 -4.40 -4.92
CA ILE A 212 -17.47 -2.99 -5.30
C ILE A 212 -16.30 -2.91 -6.27
N THR A 213 -16.54 -2.43 -7.49
CA THR A 213 -15.48 -2.34 -8.49
C THR A 213 -14.89 -0.94 -8.60
N GLN A 214 -13.67 -0.84 -9.14
CA GLN A 214 -13.09 0.44 -9.52
C GLN A 214 -14.00 1.22 -10.51
N ALA A 215 -14.76 0.53 -11.37
CA ALA A 215 -15.67 1.19 -12.30
C ALA A 215 -16.83 1.88 -11.56
N ASP A 216 -17.29 1.30 -10.45
CA ASP A 216 -18.34 1.89 -9.60
C ASP A 216 -17.84 3.16 -8.90
N LEU A 217 -16.56 3.17 -8.49
CA LEU A 217 -15.89 4.34 -7.92
C LEU A 217 -15.67 5.46 -8.95
N LEU A 218 -15.36 5.11 -10.19
CA LEU A 218 -15.11 6.09 -11.27
C LEU A 218 -16.38 6.80 -11.74
N ASN A 219 -17.49 6.07 -11.82
CA ASN A 219 -18.75 6.60 -12.34
C ASN A 219 -19.57 7.33 -11.27
N ASP A 220 -19.04 7.45 -10.05
CA ASP A 220 -19.74 7.97 -8.86
C ASP A 220 -21.10 7.28 -8.60
N LYS A 221 -21.37 6.15 -9.29
CA LYS A 221 -22.48 5.24 -9.01
C LYS A 221 -22.35 4.64 -7.62
N PHE A 222 -21.14 4.64 -7.05
CA PHE A 222 -20.93 4.39 -5.63
C PHE A 222 -21.75 5.33 -4.73
N LEU A 223 -22.00 6.60 -5.12
CA LEU A 223 -22.88 7.52 -4.38
C LEU A 223 -24.37 7.27 -4.63
N SER A 224 -24.77 6.74 -5.79
CA SER A 224 -26.17 6.36 -6.07
C SER A 224 -26.57 5.00 -5.50
N ALA A 225 -25.66 4.02 -5.47
CA ALA A 225 -25.84 2.73 -4.77
C ALA A 225 -25.80 2.90 -3.23
N LYS A 226 -25.16 3.98 -2.75
CA LYS A 226 -25.09 4.40 -1.33
C LYS A 226 -26.45 4.66 -0.68
N GLN A 227 -27.49 4.91 -1.46
CA GLN A 227 -28.83 5.17 -0.93
C GLN A 227 -29.50 3.87 -0.43
N ILE A 228 -28.92 2.70 -0.70
CA ILE A 228 -29.49 1.38 -0.35
C ILE A 228 -28.81 0.75 0.89
N SER A 229 -27.54 1.07 1.22
CA SER A 229 -26.81 0.36 2.30
C SER A 229 -26.41 1.19 3.52
N GLY A 230 -26.51 2.53 3.51
CA GLY A 230 -26.24 3.37 4.70
C GLY A 230 -24.80 3.38 5.25
N ASP A 231 -23.93 2.48 4.80
CA ASP A 231 -22.62 2.20 5.37
C ASP A 231 -21.47 2.69 4.46
N GLY A 232 -20.76 3.73 4.91
CA GLY A 232 -19.70 4.38 4.13
C GLY A 232 -18.35 3.64 4.15
N GLU A 233 -17.37 4.16 3.42
CA GLU A 233 -15.96 3.73 3.51
C GLU A 233 -15.37 4.02 4.91
N TYR A 234 -15.63 3.14 5.87
CA TYR A 234 -15.20 3.30 7.26
C TYR A 234 -13.70 3.15 7.44
N ILE A 235 -13.07 2.27 6.65
CA ILE A 235 -11.64 2.02 6.73
C ILE A 235 -10.84 3.27 6.36
N GLY A 236 -11.21 3.96 5.28
CA GLY A 236 -10.54 5.19 4.87
C GLY A 236 -10.70 6.32 5.87
N LYS A 237 -11.93 6.56 6.33
CA LYS A 237 -12.21 7.58 7.35
C LYS A 237 -11.44 7.30 8.65
N THR A 238 -11.44 6.05 9.11
CA THR A 238 -10.70 5.64 10.31
C THR A 238 -9.19 5.83 10.11
N ALA A 239 -8.64 5.44 8.96
CA ALA A 239 -7.23 5.63 8.66
C ALA A 239 -6.82 7.11 8.68
N VAL A 240 -7.66 8.02 8.16
CA VAL A 240 -7.43 9.48 8.25
C VAL A 240 -7.40 9.94 9.70
N TRP A 241 -8.41 9.60 10.50
CA TRP A 241 -8.48 10.02 11.91
C TRP A 241 -7.30 9.49 12.73
N VAL A 242 -6.95 8.21 12.57
CA VAL A 242 -5.81 7.61 13.25
C VAL A 242 -4.50 8.26 12.79
N SER A 243 -4.36 8.58 11.50
CA SER A 243 -3.19 9.30 10.98
C SER A 243 -3.03 10.67 11.64
N ILE A 244 -4.12 11.44 11.76
CA ILE A 244 -4.11 12.75 12.43
C ILE A 244 -3.64 12.61 13.88
N LEU A 245 -4.20 11.66 14.64
CA LEU A 245 -3.81 11.41 16.03
C LEU A 245 -2.33 11.04 16.17
N LEU A 246 -1.82 10.17 15.31
CA LEU A 246 -0.41 9.76 15.32
C LEU A 246 0.53 10.92 15.00
N ILE A 247 0.15 11.78 14.05
CA ILE A 247 0.92 12.98 13.69
C ILE A 247 0.92 13.97 14.85
N LEU A 248 -0.24 14.29 15.42
CA LEU A 248 -0.36 15.20 16.56
C LEU A 248 0.45 14.70 17.76
N TYR A 249 0.33 13.43 18.12
CA TYR A 249 1.13 12.82 19.18
C TYR A 249 2.64 12.95 18.91
N SER A 250 3.07 12.75 17.66
CA SER A 250 4.47 12.90 17.26
C SER A 250 4.96 14.35 17.39
N PHE A 251 4.11 15.33 17.08
CA PHE A 251 4.40 16.76 17.26
C PHE A 251 4.50 17.13 18.73
N VAL A 252 3.51 16.76 19.55
CA VAL A 252 3.51 17.02 20.99
C VAL A 252 4.78 16.44 21.63
N LYS A 253 5.11 15.19 21.31
CA LYS A 253 6.31 14.53 21.84
C LYS A 253 7.61 15.16 21.34
N LYS A 254 7.64 15.73 20.13
CA LYS A 254 8.78 16.50 19.63
C LYS A 254 8.99 17.77 20.46
N GLU A 255 7.93 18.50 20.80
CA GLU A 255 8.04 19.73 21.58
C GLU A 255 8.33 19.47 23.07
N VAL A 256 7.79 18.40 23.67
CA VAL A 256 8.06 18.05 25.08
C VAL A 256 9.50 17.57 25.32
N ASN A 257 10.16 16.98 24.31
CA ASN A 257 11.54 16.47 24.43
C ASN A 257 12.61 17.45 23.90
N LYS A 258 12.24 18.69 23.54
CA LYS A 258 13.19 19.78 23.29
C LYS A 258 13.55 20.45 24.60
#